data_AF-A0A831WN50-F1
#
_entry.id   AF-A0A831WN50-F1
#
_cell.length_a   1.000
_cell.length_b   1.000
_cell.length_c   1.000
_cell.angle_alpha   90.00
_cell.angle_beta   90.00
_cell.angle_gamma   90.00
#
_symmetry.space_group_name_H-M   'P 1'
#
loop_
_entity.id
_entity.type
_entity.pdbx_description
1 polymer ?
#
loop_
_entity_poly.entity_id
_entity_poly.type
_entity_poly.pdbx_seq_one_letter_code
_entity_poly.pdbx_strand_id
1 'polypeptide(L)' 'GVELGMISHLDLGTINKMMLLIQPAYLQVLAGKDLSPFERDVQRARLIRDKISC' A
#
# COMPACT_ATOMS: atom_id res chain seq x y z
N GLY A 1 -6.28 16.10 2.69
CA GLY A 1 -5.89 15.37 3.91
C GLY A 1 -4.48 15.73 4.31
N VAL A 2 -3.48 15.07 3.70
CA VAL A 2 -2.05 15.32 3.96
C VAL A 2 -1.61 16.74 3.55
N GLU A 3 -1.85 17.18 2.31
CA GLU A 3 -1.47 18.54 1.88
C GLU A 3 -2.18 19.65 2.66
N LEU A 4 -3.38 19.36 3.18
CA LEU A 4 -4.16 20.28 3.99
C LEU A 4 -3.70 20.29 5.47
N GLY A 5 -2.64 19.56 5.81
CA GLY A 5 -2.08 19.48 7.17
C GLY A 5 -2.93 18.69 8.17
N MET A 6 -4.03 18.07 7.75
CA MET A 6 -4.92 17.30 8.63
C MET A 6 -4.31 15.95 9.04
N ILE A 7 -3.38 15.44 8.24
CA ILE A 7 -2.66 14.18 8.47
C ILE A 7 -1.18 14.53 8.48
N SER A 8 -0.65 14.86 9.67
CA SER A 8 0.70 15.39 9.85
C SER A 8 1.79 14.32 9.99
N HIS A 9 1.42 13.06 10.25
CA HIS A 9 2.35 11.95 10.46
C HIS A 9 2.65 11.16 9.18
N LEU A 10 1.93 11.41 8.08
CA LEU A 10 2.17 10.77 6.79
C LEU A 10 2.66 11.81 5.78
N ASP A 11 3.81 11.55 5.17
CA ASP A 11 4.34 12.38 4.09
C ASP A 11 3.73 11.99 2.72
N LEU A 12 3.65 12.96 1.81
CA LEU A 12 3.07 12.76 0.48
C LEU A 12 3.85 11.75 -0.38
N GLY A 13 5.17 11.74 -0.25
CA GLY A 13 6.07 10.77 -0.89
C GLY A 13 5.85 9.35 -0.38
N THR A 14 5.52 9.16 0.89
CA THR A 14 5.15 7.85 1.47
C THR A 14 3.84 7.37 0.86
N ILE A 15 2.84 8.24 0.70
CA ILE A 15 1.60 7.90 -0.02
C ILE A 15 1.90 7.55 -1.48
N ASN A 16 2.68 8.36 -2.19
CA ASN A 16 3.01 8.10 -3.60
C ASN A 16 3.74 6.76 -3.78
N LYS A 17 4.70 6.44 -2.92
CA LYS A 17 5.34 5.13 -2.90
C LYS A 17 4.33 4.02 -2.62
N MET A 18 3.45 4.22 -1.65
CA MET A 18 2.43 3.22 -1.30
C MET A 18 1.49 2.94 -2.47
N MET A 19 1.10 3.96 -3.23
CA MET A 19 0.26 3.84 -4.43
C MET A 19 0.91 2.95 -5.51
N LEU A 20 2.23 2.96 -5.63
CA LEU A 20 2.97 2.03 -6.51
C LEU A 20 2.99 0.60 -5.95
N LEU A 21 3.23 0.44 -4.65
CA LEU A 21 3.36 -0.87 -4.00
C LEU A 21 2.04 -1.67 -4.00
N ILE A 22 0.89 -0.99 -3.94
CA ILE A 22 -0.43 -1.65 -3.90
C ILE A 22 -0.94 -2.06 -5.29
N GLN A 23 -0.21 -1.76 -6.36
CA GLN A 23 -0.63 -2.12 -7.71
C GLN A 23 -0.68 -3.65 -7.89
N PRO A 24 -1.64 -4.18 -8.67
CA PRO A 24 -1.82 -5.62 -8.83
C PRO A 24 -0.55 -6.36 -9.28
N ALA A 25 0.18 -5.79 -10.25
CA ALA A 25 1.42 -6.37 -10.76
C ALA A 25 2.50 -6.42 -9.67
N TYR A 26 2.65 -5.36 -8.88
CA TYR A 26 3.60 -5.31 -7.79
C TYR A 26 3.26 -6.33 -6.69
N LEU A 27 1.98 -6.47 -6.35
CA LEU A 27 1.51 -7.46 -5.37
C LEU A 27 1.84 -8.90 -5.80
N GLN A 28 1.70 -9.21 -7.08
CA GLN A 28 2.03 -10.54 -7.62
C GLN A 28 3.56 -10.79 -7.60
N VAL A 29 4.35 -9.80 -8.00
CA VAL A 29 5.82 -9.87 -7.94
C VAL A 29 6.29 -10.05 -6.50
N LEU A 30 5.73 -9.29 -5.55
CA LEU A 30 6.07 -9.39 -4.13
C LEU A 30 5.71 -10.76 -3.54
N ALA A 31 4.58 -11.34 -3.95
CA ALA A 31 4.15 -12.66 -3.49
C ALA A 31 4.90 -13.82 -4.18
N GLY A 32 5.59 -13.56 -5.30
CA GLY A 32 6.28 -14.58 -6.10
C GLY A 32 5.35 -15.62 -6.74
N LYS A 33 4.05 -15.32 -6.78
CA LYS A 33 3.01 -16.21 -7.33
C LYS A 33 1.82 -15.40 -7.82
N ASP A 34 1.02 -16.01 -8.68
CA ASP A 34 -0.29 -15.46 -9.03
C ASP A 34 -1.17 -15.40 -7.78
N LEU A 35 -1.78 -14.25 -7.58
CA LEU A 35 -2.72 -14.00 -6.49
C LEU A 35 -4.12 -13.90 -7.06
N SER A 36 -5.06 -14.63 -6.48
CA SER A 36 -6.49 -14.44 -6.72
C SER A 36 -6.94 -13.01 -6.33
N PRO A 37 -8.08 -12.51 -6.84
CA PRO A 37 -8.60 -11.21 -6.44
C PRO A 37 -8.67 -11.03 -4.92
N PHE A 38 -9.13 -12.06 -4.21
CA PHE A 38 -9.23 -12.05 -2.75
C PHE A 38 -7.85 -12.01 -2.07
N GLU A 39 -6.90 -12.85 -2.48
CA GLU A 39 -5.55 -12.83 -1.91
C GLU A 39 -4.85 -11.49 -2.16
N ARG A 40 -5.08 -10.86 -3.33
CA ARG A 40 -4.56 -9.51 -3.61
C ARG A 40 -5.10 -8.48 -2.62
N ASP A 41 -6.39 -8.54 -2.31
CA ASP A 41 -7.00 -7.60 -1.37
C ASP A 41 -6.47 -7.81 0.05
N VAL A 42 -6.25 -9.06 0.47
CA VAL A 42 -5.61 -9.40 1.75
C VAL A 42 -4.18 -8.87 1.81
N GLN A 43 -3.37 -9.11 0.77
CA GLN A 43 -1.98 -8.61 0.72
C GLN A 43 -1.93 -7.09 0.68
N ARG A 44 -2.84 -6.45 -0.08
CA ARG A 44 -2.96 -4.99 -0.11
C ARG A 44 -3.25 -4.43 1.28
N ALA A 45 -4.24 -4.97 1.98
CA ALA A 45 -4.60 -4.54 3.32
C ALA A 45 -3.45 -4.73 4.33
N ARG A 46 -2.69 -5.83 4.21
CA ARG A 46 -1.48 -6.05 5.01
C ARG A 46 -0.43 -4.97 4.76
N LEU A 47 -0.05 -4.72 3.51
CA LEU A 47 0.96 -3.71 3.17
C LEU A 47 0.59 -2.30 3.61
N ILE A 48 -0.69 -1.93 3.50
CA ILE A 48 -1.18 -0.62 3.93
C ILE A 48 -1.03 -0.48 5.45
N ARG A 49 -1.42 -1.51 6.23
CA ARG A 49 -1.28 -1.49 7.69
C ARG A 49 0.18 -1.44 8.11
N ASP A 50 1.04 -2.26 7.52
CA ASP A 50 2.47 -2.29 7.84
C ASP A 50 3.16 -0.93 7.57
N LYS A 51 2.63 -0.12 6.64
CA LYS A 51 3.18 1.21 6.30
C LYS A 51 2.57 2.37 7.07
N ILE A 52 1.32 2.27 7.52
CA ILE A 52 0.64 3.35 8.25
C ILE A 52 0.76 3.16 9.78
N SER A 53 0.94 1.93 10.26
CA SER A 53 0.99 1.60 11.69
C SER A 53 2.37 1.75 12.34
N CYS A 54 3.33 2.41 11.68
CA CYS A 54 4.66 2.72 12.22
C CYS A 54 4.81 4.22 12.47
#